data_AF-A0A143Y9Y4-F1
#
_entry.id   AF-A0A143Y9Y4-F1
#
_cell.length_a   1.000
_cell.length_b   1.000
_cell.length_c   1.000
_cell.angle_alpha   90.00
_cell.angle_beta   90.00
_cell.angle_gamma   90.00
#
_symmetry.space_group_name_H-M   'P 1'
#
loop_
_entity.id
_entity.type
_entity.pdbx_description
1 polymer ?
#
loop_
_entity_poly.entity_id
_entity_poly.type
_entity_poly.pdbx_seq_one_letter_code
_entity_poly.pdbx_strand_id
1 'polypeptide(L)'
;MSTHPTQFTKQKQFLVCVDSDGCAMDTMNVKHERFFGPLAADEYGIKDRETFLADWNRINLFSSTRGINRFKALVLTLIEAQEKGEDIGDISALTDWANNAPSLSNASLEAEIAKASSADLEKALVWSKKVNEGIETELAGEDKPFPGVLEGLTKIHGLTDVAIVSSANSEALNSEWNRHNLMPQVDVVYGQEVGSKADAIADLLTKGYAADEILMVGDAPGDEQAAAVNGVFYYPILFGKEEFSWERLSNEAIGKFLNKEYAGEYQAKVLGEFHALLAQFD
;
A
#
# COMPACT_ATOMS: atom_id res chain seq x y z
N MET A 1 -16.69 5.11 -16.61
CA MET A 1 -15.77 3.96 -16.69
C MET A 1 -14.38 4.53 -16.58
N SER A 2 -13.57 4.01 -15.66
CA SER A 2 -12.16 4.39 -15.55
C SER A 2 -11.43 4.10 -16.87
N THR A 3 -10.52 4.99 -17.24
CA THR A 3 -9.73 4.87 -18.46
C THR A 3 -8.38 4.22 -18.17
N HIS A 4 -7.80 3.57 -19.18
CA HIS A 4 -6.44 3.08 -19.09
C HIS A 4 -5.46 4.26 -18.99
N PRO A 5 -4.36 4.20 -18.22
CA PRO A 5 -3.41 5.31 -18.03
C PRO A 5 -2.96 6.01 -19.32
N THR A 6 -2.73 5.24 -20.38
CA THR A 6 -2.30 5.78 -21.69
C THR A 6 -3.37 6.57 -22.44
N GLN A 7 -4.64 6.45 -22.03
CA GLN A 7 -5.79 7.12 -22.64
C GLN A 7 -6.37 8.21 -21.74
N PHE A 8 -5.93 8.27 -20.49
CA PHE A 8 -6.39 9.29 -19.55
C PHE A 8 -5.94 10.67 -19.99
N THR A 9 -6.88 11.62 -19.96
CA THR A 9 -6.62 13.04 -20.21
C THR A 9 -7.23 13.84 -19.08
N LYS A 10 -6.49 14.85 -18.60
CA LYS A 10 -6.92 15.78 -17.56
C LYS A 10 -8.29 16.38 -17.90
N GLN A 11 -9.28 16.19 -17.03
CA GLN A 11 -10.63 16.74 -17.15
C GLN A 11 -10.86 17.90 -16.17
N LYS A 12 -10.22 17.87 -15.00
CA LYS A 12 -10.31 18.92 -13.98
C LYS A 12 -8.94 19.47 -13.62
N GLN A 13 -8.91 20.63 -12.96
CA GLN A 13 -7.66 21.28 -12.60
C GLN A 13 -6.83 20.45 -11.62
N PHE A 14 -7.49 19.86 -10.62
CA PHE A 14 -6.87 19.13 -9.52
C PHE A 14 -7.09 17.61 -9.67
N LEU A 15 -6.16 16.85 -9.11
CA LEU A 15 -6.16 15.38 -9.09
C LEU A 15 -5.94 14.87 -7.67
N VAL A 16 -6.73 13.87 -7.28
CA VAL A 16 -6.50 13.09 -6.06
C VAL A 16 -6.11 11.67 -6.44
N CYS A 17 -4.92 11.25 -6.02
CA CYS A 17 -4.46 9.88 -6.11
C CYS A 17 -4.85 9.16 -4.82
N VAL A 18 -5.41 7.95 -4.91
CA VAL A 18 -5.92 7.21 -3.76
C VAL A 18 -5.34 5.81 -3.78
N ASP A 19 -4.68 5.41 -2.70
CA ASP A 19 -4.32 4.00 -2.52
C ASP A 19 -5.54 3.15 -2.16
N SER A 20 -5.45 1.84 -2.43
CA SER A 20 -6.53 0.88 -2.19
C SER A 20 -6.47 0.28 -0.78
N ASP A 21 -5.58 -0.70 -0.58
CA ASP A 21 -5.52 -1.52 0.64
C ASP A 21 -5.06 -0.67 1.83
N GLY A 22 -5.83 -0.63 2.92
CA GLY A 22 -5.47 0.14 4.12
C GLY A 22 -5.81 1.63 4.04
N CYS A 23 -6.14 2.13 2.84
CA CYS A 23 -6.54 3.51 2.58
C CYS A 23 -8.05 3.61 2.28
N ALA A 24 -8.50 3.07 1.15
CA ALA A 24 -9.91 3.03 0.77
C ALA A 24 -10.59 1.72 1.22
N MET A 25 -9.84 0.62 1.21
CA MET A 25 -10.35 -0.73 1.42
C MET A 25 -9.83 -1.32 2.74
N ASP A 26 -10.75 -1.85 3.56
CA ASP A 26 -10.49 -2.52 4.84
C ASP A 26 -10.04 -3.96 4.61
N THR A 27 -8.89 -4.11 3.98
CA THR A 27 -8.35 -5.37 3.49
C THR A 27 -6.93 -5.63 3.99
N MET A 28 -6.21 -4.60 4.43
CA MET A 28 -4.81 -4.71 4.82
C MET A 28 -4.62 -5.61 6.06
N ASN A 29 -5.34 -5.35 7.15
CA ASN A 29 -5.18 -6.12 8.39
C ASN A 29 -5.52 -7.59 8.18
N VAL A 30 -6.70 -7.88 7.61
CA VAL A 30 -7.17 -9.25 7.36
C VAL A 30 -6.20 -10.03 6.46
N LYS A 31 -5.60 -9.38 5.45
CA LYS A 31 -4.58 -10.01 4.61
C LYS A 31 -3.37 -10.45 5.45
N HIS A 32 -2.85 -9.56 6.29
CA HIS A 32 -1.66 -9.84 7.10
C HIS A 32 -1.92 -10.86 8.22
N GLU A 33 -3.07 -10.74 8.89
CA GLU A 33 -3.45 -11.55 10.05
C GLU A 33 -3.87 -12.97 9.68
N ARG A 34 -4.39 -13.20 8.46
CA ARG A 34 -4.82 -14.53 8.01
C ARG A 34 -3.84 -15.23 7.09
N PHE A 35 -3.20 -14.48 6.18
CA PHE A 35 -2.40 -15.08 5.11
C PHE A 35 -0.92 -14.80 5.31
N PHE A 36 -0.49 -13.53 5.32
CA PHE A 36 0.95 -13.27 5.28
C PHE A 36 1.72 -13.81 6.50
N GLY A 37 1.39 -13.34 7.71
CA GLY A 37 2.08 -13.72 8.93
C GLY A 37 1.92 -15.21 9.26
N PRO A 38 0.69 -15.75 9.29
CA PRO A 38 0.47 -17.16 9.59
C PRO A 38 1.16 -18.12 8.62
N LEU A 39 1.10 -17.85 7.31
CA LEU A 39 1.77 -18.70 6.32
C LEU A 39 3.29 -18.58 6.40
N ALA A 40 3.82 -17.41 6.79
CA ALA A 40 5.26 -17.27 7.08
C ALA A 40 5.64 -18.12 8.29
N ALA A 41 4.87 -18.05 9.38
CA ALA A 41 5.12 -18.84 10.57
C ALA A 41 5.09 -20.35 10.27
N ASP A 42 4.15 -20.80 9.43
CA ASP A 42 4.05 -22.20 8.98
C ASP A 42 5.24 -22.62 8.13
N GLU A 43 5.58 -21.83 7.12
CA GLU A 43 6.66 -22.16 6.19
C GLU A 43 8.00 -22.21 6.94
N TYR A 44 8.25 -21.26 7.84
CA TYR A 44 9.51 -21.17 8.58
C TYR A 44 9.55 -22.02 9.85
N GLY A 45 8.49 -22.76 10.17
CA GLY A 45 8.47 -23.68 11.32
C GLY A 45 8.61 -22.99 12.66
N ILE A 46 8.08 -21.76 12.76
CA ILE A 46 8.16 -20.92 13.96
C ILE A 46 7.46 -21.59 15.14
N LYS A 47 8.17 -21.71 16.26
CA LYS A 47 7.68 -22.36 17.48
C LYS A 47 6.82 -21.42 18.31
N ASP A 48 7.32 -20.22 18.61
CA ASP A 48 6.58 -19.16 19.29
C ASP A 48 5.78 -18.33 18.28
N ARG A 49 4.66 -18.90 17.84
CA ARG A 49 3.78 -18.27 16.86
C ARG A 49 3.17 -16.96 17.37
N GLU A 50 2.87 -16.86 18.66
CA GLU A 50 2.22 -15.67 19.22
C GLU A 50 3.13 -14.47 19.11
N THR A 51 4.39 -14.61 19.57
CA THR A 51 5.39 -13.54 19.47
C THR A 51 5.68 -13.18 18.02
N PHE A 52 5.89 -14.17 17.15
CA PHE A 52 6.16 -13.91 15.73
C PHE A 52 5.03 -13.15 15.03
N LEU A 53 3.77 -13.51 15.29
CA LEU A 53 2.62 -12.82 14.67
C LEU A 53 2.43 -11.41 15.23
N ALA A 54 2.74 -11.19 16.51
CA ALA A 54 2.75 -9.85 17.10
C ALA A 54 3.83 -8.97 16.44
N ASP A 55 5.03 -9.49 16.23
CA ASP A 55 6.11 -8.79 15.54
C ASP A 55 5.76 -8.54 14.07
N TRP A 56 5.20 -9.54 13.39
CA TRP A 56 4.72 -9.41 12.01
C TRP A 56 3.74 -8.24 11.91
N ASN A 57 2.72 -8.19 12.76
CA ASN A 57 1.72 -7.14 12.73
C ASN A 57 2.32 -5.77 13.09
N ARG A 58 3.20 -5.69 14.10
CA ARG A 58 3.90 -4.45 14.45
C ARG A 58 4.70 -3.90 13.26
N ILE A 59 5.52 -4.73 12.63
CA ILE A 59 6.36 -4.37 11.47
C ILE A 59 5.48 -3.96 10.28
N ASN A 60 4.43 -4.72 9.98
CA ASN A 60 3.72 -4.59 8.72
C ASN A 60 2.51 -3.67 8.75
N LEU A 61 1.86 -3.52 9.90
CA LEU A 61 0.61 -2.80 10.05
C LEU A 61 0.77 -1.51 10.85
N PHE A 62 1.71 -1.41 11.80
CA PHE A 62 1.63 -0.33 12.80
C PHE A 62 2.86 0.59 12.88
N SER A 63 4.04 0.10 12.51
CA SER A 63 5.31 0.85 12.57
C SER A 63 5.63 1.61 11.29
N SER A 64 6.76 2.31 11.27
CA SER A 64 7.30 3.02 10.10
C SER A 64 7.64 2.11 8.90
N THR A 65 7.50 0.79 9.06
CA THR A 65 7.54 -0.19 7.96
C THR A 65 6.16 -0.61 7.48
N ARG A 66 5.08 0.08 7.86
CA ARG A 66 3.73 -0.19 7.36
C ARG A 66 3.70 -0.20 5.83
N GLY A 67 3.09 -1.24 5.25
CA GLY A 67 2.88 -1.34 3.81
C GLY A 67 4.16 -1.53 2.97
N ILE A 68 5.30 -1.90 3.58
CA ILE A 68 6.50 -2.25 2.83
C ILE A 68 6.28 -3.48 1.96
N ASN A 69 7.17 -3.69 0.98
CA ASN A 69 7.12 -4.88 0.16
C ASN A 69 7.20 -6.16 1.02
N ARG A 70 6.32 -7.12 0.71
CA ARG A 70 6.15 -8.39 1.45
C ARG A 70 7.46 -9.15 1.70
N PHE A 71 8.43 -9.11 0.78
CA PHE A 71 9.70 -9.82 0.95
C PHE A 71 10.63 -9.10 1.92
N LYS A 72 10.63 -7.77 1.93
CA LYS A 72 11.35 -6.98 2.95
C LYS A 72 10.73 -7.21 4.33
N ALA A 73 9.40 -7.20 4.40
CA ALA A 73 8.68 -7.52 5.62
C ALA A 73 9.00 -8.92 6.17
N LEU A 74 9.06 -9.92 5.28
CA LEU A 74 9.46 -11.26 5.63
C LEU A 74 10.86 -11.28 6.23
N VAL A 75 11.84 -10.65 5.57
CA VAL A 75 13.23 -10.57 6.06
C VAL A 75 13.31 -9.92 7.43
N LEU A 76 12.67 -8.75 7.63
CA LEU A 76 12.70 -8.05 8.92
C LEU A 76 12.11 -8.92 10.04
N THR A 77 10.96 -9.54 9.81
CA THR A 77 10.30 -10.36 10.83
C THR A 77 11.11 -11.62 11.13
N LEU A 78 11.72 -12.24 10.12
CA LEU A 78 12.58 -13.41 10.29
C LEU A 78 13.87 -13.08 11.07
N ILE A 79 14.48 -11.92 10.81
CA ILE A 79 15.65 -11.46 11.58
C ILE A 79 15.27 -11.31 13.06
N GLU A 80 14.15 -10.65 13.38
CA GLU A 80 13.70 -10.53 14.78
C GLU A 80 13.38 -11.88 15.43
N ALA A 81 12.77 -12.81 14.67
CA ALA A 81 12.51 -14.17 15.14
C ALA A 81 13.81 -14.91 15.49
N GLN A 82 14.83 -14.80 14.63
CA GLN A 82 16.13 -15.41 14.84
C GLN A 82 16.85 -14.80 16.06
N GLU A 83 16.78 -13.49 16.25
CA GLU A 83 17.30 -12.80 17.44
C GLU A 83 16.60 -13.26 18.74
N LYS A 84 15.33 -13.65 18.64
CA LYS A 84 14.54 -14.22 19.74
C LYS A 84 14.71 -15.74 19.91
N GLY A 85 15.57 -16.37 19.10
CA GLY A 85 15.99 -17.76 19.25
C GLY A 85 15.23 -18.78 18.40
N GLU A 86 14.44 -18.35 17.42
CA GLU A 86 13.88 -19.26 16.41
C GLU A 86 14.97 -19.78 15.47
N ASP A 87 14.89 -21.08 15.15
CA ASP A 87 15.80 -21.73 14.20
C ASP A 87 15.18 -21.70 12.79
N ILE A 88 15.36 -20.58 12.11
CA ILE A 88 14.80 -20.34 10.76
C ILE A 88 15.75 -20.73 9.62
N GLY A 89 16.98 -21.13 9.95
CA GLY A 89 18.06 -21.38 8.99
C GLY A 89 18.80 -20.12 8.53
N ASP A 90 19.66 -20.28 7.52
CA ASP A 90 20.37 -19.16 6.89
C ASP A 90 19.46 -18.48 5.84
N ILE A 91 19.19 -17.19 6.05
CA ILE A 91 18.37 -16.35 5.16
C ILE A 91 19.19 -15.29 4.42
N SER A 92 20.51 -15.48 4.31
CA SER A 92 21.42 -14.47 3.74
C SER A 92 21.11 -14.14 2.29
N ALA A 93 20.80 -15.12 1.44
CA ALA A 93 20.53 -14.87 0.02
C ALA A 93 19.18 -14.15 -0.17
N LEU A 94 18.17 -14.51 0.62
CA LEU A 94 16.90 -13.80 0.67
C LEU A 94 17.08 -12.36 1.13
N THR A 95 17.89 -12.14 2.17
CA THR A 95 18.18 -10.80 2.70
C THR A 95 18.89 -9.95 1.65
N ASP A 96 19.93 -10.50 1.00
CA ASP A 96 20.67 -9.81 -0.05
C ASP A 96 19.78 -9.46 -1.24
N TRP A 97 18.94 -10.40 -1.69
CA TRP A 97 17.99 -10.16 -2.78
C TRP A 97 16.94 -9.11 -2.41
N ALA A 98 16.32 -9.21 -1.23
CA ALA A 98 15.29 -8.27 -0.77
C ALA A 98 15.81 -6.82 -0.67
N ASN A 99 17.10 -6.65 -0.38
CA ASN A 99 17.75 -5.35 -0.26
C ASN A 99 18.23 -4.77 -1.59
N ASN A 100 18.68 -5.62 -2.53
CA ASN A 100 19.41 -5.17 -3.72
C ASN A 100 18.70 -5.44 -5.05
N ALA A 101 17.64 -6.24 -5.08
CA ALA A 101 16.96 -6.57 -6.32
C ALA A 101 16.32 -5.31 -6.95
N PRO A 102 16.37 -5.18 -8.29
CA PRO A 102 15.75 -4.06 -9.00
C PRO A 102 14.22 -4.06 -8.88
N SER A 103 13.62 -5.23 -8.62
CA SER A 103 12.19 -5.37 -8.36
C SER A 103 11.93 -6.56 -7.42
N LEU A 104 10.90 -6.44 -6.59
CA LEU A 104 10.54 -7.43 -5.57
C LEU A 104 9.17 -8.04 -5.87
N SER A 105 9.18 -9.09 -6.67
CA SER A 105 8.00 -9.84 -7.12
C SER A 105 8.30 -11.33 -7.21
N ASN A 106 7.27 -12.17 -7.29
CA ASN A 106 7.45 -13.60 -7.52
C ASN A 106 8.26 -13.88 -8.80
N ALA A 107 8.00 -13.15 -9.88
CA ALA A 107 8.72 -13.31 -11.14
C ALA A 107 10.20 -12.93 -11.01
N SER A 108 10.51 -11.85 -10.28
CA SER A 108 11.90 -11.45 -10.00
C SER A 108 12.62 -12.48 -9.12
N LEU A 109 11.92 -13.04 -8.13
CA LEU A 109 12.45 -14.10 -7.26
C LEU A 109 12.70 -15.40 -8.01
N GLU A 110 11.76 -15.82 -8.88
CA GLU A 110 11.92 -16.97 -9.79
C GLU A 110 13.13 -16.80 -10.71
N ALA A 111 13.31 -15.60 -11.27
CA ALA A 111 14.45 -15.29 -12.11
C ALA A 111 15.77 -15.34 -11.32
N GLU A 112 15.78 -14.95 -10.04
CA GLU A 112 16.97 -15.05 -9.19
C GLU A 112 17.31 -16.50 -8.84
N ILE A 113 16.32 -17.30 -8.44
CA ILE A 113 16.48 -18.74 -8.17
C ILE A 113 17.02 -19.47 -9.41
N ALA A 114 16.59 -19.08 -10.61
CA ALA A 114 17.08 -19.67 -11.85
C ALA A 114 18.57 -19.34 -12.14
N LYS A 115 19.09 -18.22 -11.63
CA LYS A 115 20.53 -17.87 -11.74
C LYS A 115 21.36 -18.61 -10.70
N ALA A 116 20.90 -18.57 -9.45
CA ALA A 116 21.56 -19.18 -8.31
C ALA A 116 20.51 -19.57 -7.27
N SER A 117 20.13 -20.85 -7.26
CA SER A 117 19.17 -21.36 -6.28
C SER A 117 19.78 -21.41 -4.88
N SER A 118 18.97 -21.05 -3.88
CA SER A 118 19.25 -21.23 -2.46
C SER A 118 17.96 -21.58 -1.72
N ALA A 119 18.09 -22.31 -0.62
CA ALA A 119 16.95 -22.86 0.10
C ALA A 119 16.01 -21.78 0.65
N ASP A 120 16.55 -20.65 1.10
CA ASP A 120 15.81 -19.50 1.61
C ASP A 120 15.04 -18.75 0.51
N LEU A 121 15.61 -18.58 -0.68
CA LEU A 121 14.90 -17.98 -1.83
C LEU A 121 13.73 -18.88 -2.29
N GLU A 122 13.96 -20.18 -2.41
CA GLU A 122 12.91 -21.14 -2.79
C GLU A 122 11.76 -21.15 -1.77
N LYS A 123 12.11 -21.12 -0.48
CA LYS A 123 11.14 -21.08 0.62
C LYS A 123 10.32 -19.79 0.63
N ALA A 124 10.95 -18.64 0.42
CA ALA A 124 10.26 -17.37 0.26
C ALA A 124 9.30 -17.36 -0.95
N LEU A 125 9.68 -18.02 -2.06
CA LEU A 125 8.82 -18.14 -3.23
C LEU A 125 7.59 -19.01 -2.94
N VAL A 126 7.78 -20.15 -2.26
CA VAL A 126 6.68 -21.03 -1.82
C VAL A 126 5.70 -20.26 -0.93
N TRP A 127 6.21 -19.57 0.09
CA TRP A 127 5.40 -18.72 0.96
C TRP A 127 4.61 -17.68 0.15
N SER A 128 5.27 -16.90 -0.71
CA SER A 128 4.60 -15.82 -1.44
C SER A 128 3.53 -16.34 -2.42
N LYS A 129 3.73 -17.53 -3.00
CA LYS A 129 2.70 -18.20 -3.82
C LYS A 129 1.50 -18.65 -2.98
N LYS A 130 1.73 -19.25 -1.82
CA LYS A 130 0.66 -19.64 -0.89
C LYS A 130 -0.16 -18.43 -0.41
N VAL A 131 0.51 -17.30 -0.16
CA VAL A 131 -0.17 -16.04 0.20
C VAL A 131 -1.10 -15.58 -0.92
N ASN A 132 -0.63 -15.58 -2.17
CA ASN A 132 -1.48 -15.21 -3.31
C ASN A 132 -2.68 -16.15 -3.44
N GLU A 133 -2.45 -17.47 -3.38
CA GLU A 133 -3.50 -18.48 -3.45
C GLU A 133 -4.55 -18.26 -2.35
N GLY A 134 -4.13 -18.15 -1.09
CA GLY A 134 -5.05 -17.94 0.03
C GLY A 134 -5.88 -16.66 -0.09
N ILE A 135 -5.25 -15.53 -0.45
CA ILE A 135 -5.98 -14.27 -0.67
C ILE A 135 -7.02 -14.43 -1.79
N GLU A 136 -6.62 -15.05 -2.91
CA GLU A 136 -7.47 -15.19 -4.08
C GLU A 136 -8.66 -16.14 -3.83
N THR A 137 -8.46 -17.21 -3.07
CA THR A 137 -9.49 -18.22 -2.82
C THR A 137 -10.37 -17.95 -1.60
N GLU A 138 -9.87 -17.24 -0.59
CA GLU A 138 -10.55 -17.11 0.71
C GLU A 138 -10.95 -15.67 1.08
N LEU A 139 -10.32 -14.64 0.52
CA LEU A 139 -10.64 -13.25 0.89
C LEU A 139 -11.79 -12.66 0.07
N ALA A 140 -12.08 -13.24 -1.10
CA ALA A 140 -13.09 -12.71 -2.02
C ALA A 140 -14.48 -12.62 -1.34
N GLY A 141 -14.99 -11.39 -1.19
CA GLY A 141 -16.29 -11.12 -0.58
C GLY A 141 -16.23 -10.77 0.92
N GLU A 142 -15.05 -10.81 1.54
CA GLU A 142 -14.81 -10.24 2.87
C GLU A 142 -14.22 -8.82 2.80
N ASP A 143 -13.82 -8.37 1.61
CA ASP A 143 -13.42 -7.00 1.33
C ASP A 143 -14.59 -6.03 1.54
N LYS A 144 -14.32 -4.87 2.17
CA LYS A 144 -15.27 -3.75 2.31
C LYS A 144 -14.53 -2.42 2.33
N PRO A 145 -15.10 -1.33 1.82
CA PRO A 145 -14.53 -0.01 2.00
C PRO A 145 -14.61 0.42 3.47
N PHE A 146 -13.68 1.26 3.91
CA PHE A 146 -13.83 1.93 5.20
C PHE A 146 -15.07 2.84 5.20
N PRO A 147 -15.70 3.06 6.39
CA PRO A 147 -16.78 4.03 6.51
C PRO A 147 -16.35 5.42 5.99
N GLY A 148 -17.25 6.11 5.30
CA GLY A 148 -16.99 7.44 4.73
C GLY A 148 -16.27 7.46 3.37
N VAL A 149 -15.68 6.35 2.91
CA VAL A 149 -14.93 6.29 1.63
C VAL A 149 -15.82 6.63 0.43
N LEU A 150 -16.98 5.99 0.28
CA LEU A 150 -17.85 6.23 -0.88
C LEU A 150 -18.37 7.68 -0.92
N GLU A 151 -18.79 8.22 0.23
CA GLU A 151 -19.23 9.61 0.34
C GLU A 151 -18.09 10.59 0.04
N GLY A 152 -16.92 10.35 0.64
CA GLY A 152 -15.72 11.15 0.45
C GLY A 152 -15.26 11.15 -1.01
N LEU A 153 -15.14 9.98 -1.63
CA LEU A 153 -14.79 9.85 -3.06
C LEU A 153 -15.82 10.51 -3.96
N THR A 154 -17.12 10.39 -3.68
CA THR A 154 -18.16 11.07 -4.47
C THR A 154 -17.99 12.59 -4.43
N LYS A 155 -17.70 13.14 -3.25
CA LYS A 155 -17.46 14.58 -3.08
C LYS A 155 -16.16 15.02 -3.77
N ILE A 156 -15.09 14.26 -3.59
CA ILE A 156 -13.77 14.53 -4.18
C ILE A 156 -13.86 14.46 -5.71
N HIS A 157 -14.45 13.40 -6.27
CA HIS A 157 -14.66 13.24 -7.71
C HIS A 157 -15.55 14.33 -8.29
N GLY A 158 -16.49 14.88 -7.52
CA GLY A 158 -17.24 16.08 -7.90
C GLY A 158 -16.36 17.32 -8.18
N LEU A 159 -15.16 17.39 -7.62
CA LEU A 159 -14.28 18.56 -7.61
C LEU A 159 -12.93 18.33 -8.31
N THR A 160 -12.45 17.09 -8.33
CA THR A 160 -11.13 16.69 -8.84
C THR A 160 -11.26 15.48 -9.74
N ASP A 161 -10.25 15.25 -10.57
CA ASP A 161 -10.07 13.94 -11.15
C ASP A 161 -9.58 12.98 -10.06
N VAL A 162 -9.84 11.69 -10.20
CA VAL A 162 -9.47 10.67 -9.22
C VAL A 162 -8.72 9.54 -9.91
N ALA A 163 -7.53 9.25 -9.39
CA ALA A 163 -6.69 8.13 -9.80
C ALA A 163 -6.58 7.11 -8.67
N ILE A 164 -6.80 5.83 -8.96
CA ILE A 164 -6.29 4.76 -8.07
C ILE A 164 -4.79 4.62 -8.33
N VAL A 165 -3.98 4.65 -7.28
CA VAL A 165 -2.53 4.41 -7.35
C VAL A 165 -2.18 3.35 -6.31
N SER A 166 -2.03 2.09 -6.74
CA SER A 166 -1.89 0.97 -5.82
C SER A 166 -0.87 -0.08 -6.25
N SER A 167 -0.40 -0.86 -5.27
CA SER A 167 0.49 -2.00 -5.48
C SER A 167 -0.27 -3.31 -5.77
N ALA A 168 -1.60 -3.28 -5.78
CA ALA A 168 -2.43 -4.37 -6.30
C ALA A 168 -2.48 -4.35 -7.83
N ASN A 169 -2.79 -5.49 -8.45
CA ASN A 169 -2.99 -5.55 -9.91
C ASN A 169 -4.33 -4.90 -10.30
N SER A 170 -4.38 -4.32 -11.50
CA SER A 170 -5.59 -3.65 -11.99
C SER A 170 -6.82 -4.55 -12.05
N GLU A 171 -6.69 -5.84 -12.33
CA GLU A 171 -7.84 -6.75 -12.38
C GLU A 171 -8.50 -6.90 -11.00
N ALA A 172 -7.70 -7.12 -9.96
CA ALA A 172 -8.14 -7.19 -8.58
C ALA A 172 -8.76 -5.86 -8.13
N LEU A 173 -8.11 -4.74 -8.42
CA LEU A 173 -8.64 -3.40 -8.12
C LEU A 173 -10.01 -3.18 -8.76
N ASN A 174 -10.14 -3.47 -10.07
CA ASN A 174 -11.41 -3.31 -10.77
C ASN A 174 -12.49 -4.24 -10.19
N SER A 175 -12.18 -5.49 -9.89
CA SER A 175 -13.14 -6.44 -9.31
C SER A 175 -13.63 -5.96 -7.94
N GLU A 176 -12.70 -5.62 -7.05
CA GLU A 176 -12.95 -5.15 -5.68
C GLU A 176 -13.74 -3.84 -5.67
N TRP A 177 -13.24 -2.80 -6.35
CA TRP A 177 -13.88 -1.47 -6.33
C TRP A 177 -15.24 -1.46 -7.04
N ASN A 178 -15.46 -2.30 -8.07
CA ASN A 178 -16.79 -2.42 -8.70
C ASN A 178 -17.79 -3.07 -7.75
N ARG A 179 -17.38 -4.10 -7.00
CA ARG A 179 -18.23 -4.79 -6.02
C ARG A 179 -18.85 -3.83 -5.01
N HIS A 180 -18.11 -2.78 -4.65
CA HIS A 180 -18.48 -1.78 -3.65
C HIS A 180 -18.95 -0.44 -4.25
N ASN A 181 -19.20 -0.38 -5.56
CA ASN A 181 -19.66 0.82 -6.26
C ASN A 181 -18.72 2.04 -6.13
N LEU A 182 -17.41 1.81 -5.98
CA LEU A 182 -16.40 2.87 -5.92
C LEU A 182 -15.89 3.27 -7.31
N MET A 183 -15.81 2.33 -8.25
CA MET A 183 -15.32 2.58 -9.62
C MET A 183 -16.00 3.73 -10.38
N PRO A 184 -17.29 4.04 -10.18
CA PRO A 184 -17.90 5.23 -10.77
C PRO A 184 -17.24 6.56 -10.36
N GLN A 185 -16.49 6.59 -9.25
CA GLN A 185 -15.79 7.76 -8.71
C GLN A 185 -14.31 7.83 -9.15
N VAL A 186 -13.90 7.03 -10.13
CA VAL A 186 -12.50 6.87 -10.55
C VAL A 186 -12.35 7.12 -12.05
N ASP A 187 -11.40 7.98 -12.42
CA ASP A 187 -11.14 8.35 -13.81
C ASP A 187 -10.02 7.52 -14.45
N VAL A 188 -9.06 7.05 -13.65
CA VAL A 188 -7.91 6.25 -14.12
C VAL A 188 -7.40 5.30 -13.02
N VAL A 189 -6.90 4.12 -13.43
CA VAL A 189 -6.35 3.10 -12.51
C VAL A 189 -4.89 2.83 -12.85
N TYR A 190 -4.02 2.99 -11.85
CA TYR A 190 -2.62 2.58 -11.87
C TYR A 190 -2.42 1.41 -10.91
N GLY A 191 -2.50 0.20 -11.45
CA GLY A 191 -2.10 -1.03 -10.75
C GLY A 191 -0.60 -1.30 -10.87
N GLN A 192 -0.14 -2.37 -10.21
CA GLN A 192 1.27 -2.75 -10.14
C GLN A 192 1.95 -2.93 -11.52
N GLU A 193 1.18 -3.27 -12.55
CA GLU A 193 1.70 -3.48 -13.90
C GLU A 193 2.19 -2.20 -14.59
N VAL A 194 1.78 -1.02 -14.10
CA VAL A 194 2.21 0.28 -14.63
C VAL A 194 3.55 0.71 -14.04
N GLY A 195 3.91 0.21 -12.86
CA GLY A 195 5.14 0.54 -12.15
C GLY A 195 4.90 0.76 -10.66
N SER A 196 5.84 1.45 -10.01
CA SER A 196 5.67 1.86 -8.61
C SER A 196 4.63 2.99 -8.47
N LYS A 197 4.16 3.23 -7.24
CA LYS A 197 3.31 4.40 -6.95
C LYS A 197 3.98 5.73 -7.34
N ALA A 198 5.30 5.81 -7.19
CA ALA A 198 6.08 6.97 -7.61
C ALA A 198 6.08 7.13 -9.15
N ASP A 199 6.19 6.04 -9.90
CA ASP A 199 6.12 6.06 -11.37
C ASP A 199 4.72 6.47 -11.86
N ALA A 200 3.67 6.00 -11.17
CA ALA A 200 2.29 6.39 -11.47
C ALA A 200 2.07 7.89 -11.29
N ILE A 201 2.50 8.47 -10.17
CA ILE A 201 2.41 9.91 -9.92
C ILE A 201 3.26 10.70 -10.93
N ALA A 202 4.46 10.20 -11.28
CA ALA A 202 5.30 10.80 -12.30
C ALA A 202 4.59 10.85 -13.67
N ASP A 203 3.95 9.75 -14.10
CA ASP A 203 3.16 9.73 -15.34
C ASP A 203 1.98 10.70 -15.29
N LEU A 204 1.28 10.80 -14.14
CA LEU A 204 0.18 11.73 -13.93
C LEU A 204 0.62 13.20 -14.08
N LEU A 205 1.80 13.57 -13.56
CA LEU A 205 2.38 14.91 -13.78
C LEU A 205 2.55 15.22 -15.26
N THR A 206 2.94 14.24 -16.09
CA THR A 206 3.05 14.43 -17.55
C THR A 206 1.71 14.71 -18.24
N LYS A 207 0.57 14.43 -17.59
CA LYS A 207 -0.78 14.71 -18.12
C LYS A 207 -1.19 16.19 -17.98
N GLY A 208 -0.33 17.05 -17.46
CA GLY A 208 -0.55 18.50 -17.38
C GLY A 208 -1.09 19.01 -16.04
N TYR A 209 -0.88 18.26 -14.96
CA TYR A 209 -1.09 18.74 -13.60
C TYR A 209 0.16 19.46 -13.09
N ALA A 210 -0.02 20.56 -12.36
CA ALA A 210 1.06 21.09 -11.54
C ALA A 210 1.27 20.23 -10.29
N ALA A 211 2.46 20.28 -9.70
CA ALA A 211 2.76 19.47 -8.52
C ALA A 211 1.89 19.86 -7.31
N ASP A 212 1.51 21.13 -7.18
CA ASP A 212 0.56 21.64 -6.18
C ASP A 212 -0.91 21.41 -6.54
N GLU A 213 -1.19 20.68 -7.63
CA GLU A 213 -2.53 20.25 -8.08
C GLU A 213 -2.72 18.73 -7.98
N ILE A 214 -1.76 18.00 -7.40
CA ILE A 214 -1.88 16.57 -7.09
C ILE A 214 -1.81 16.36 -5.58
N LEU A 215 -2.77 15.59 -5.04
CA LEU A 215 -2.77 15.11 -3.66
C LEU A 215 -2.78 13.58 -3.64
N MET A 216 -1.74 12.96 -3.09
CA MET A 216 -1.71 11.53 -2.80
C MET A 216 -2.38 11.27 -1.44
N VAL A 217 -3.36 10.38 -1.42
CA VAL A 217 -4.07 9.91 -0.24
C VAL A 217 -3.70 8.44 -0.04
N GLY A 218 -3.13 8.11 1.11
CA GLY A 218 -2.68 6.76 1.43
C GLY A 218 -2.40 6.59 2.90
N ASP A 219 -2.12 5.38 3.35
CA ASP A 219 -1.96 5.02 4.76
C ASP A 219 -0.55 4.56 5.12
N ALA A 220 0.34 4.42 4.13
CA ALA A 220 1.67 3.87 4.33
C ALA A 220 2.78 4.92 4.07
N PRO A 221 3.93 4.83 4.76
CA PRO A 221 5.11 5.66 4.47
C PRO A 221 5.58 5.58 3.00
N GLY A 222 5.31 4.46 2.31
CA GLY A 222 5.56 4.32 0.88
C GLY A 222 4.77 5.30 0.01
N ASP A 223 3.55 5.67 0.42
CA ASP A 223 2.71 6.66 -0.26
C ASP A 223 3.25 8.08 -0.07
N GLU A 224 3.63 8.40 1.17
CA GLU A 224 4.29 9.66 1.50
C GLU A 224 5.58 9.82 0.68
N GLN A 225 6.40 8.77 0.64
CA GLN A 225 7.64 8.78 -0.13
C GLN A 225 7.36 8.96 -1.63
N ALA A 226 6.36 8.28 -2.19
CA ALA A 226 5.96 8.42 -3.58
C ALA A 226 5.49 9.85 -3.92
N ALA A 227 4.77 10.49 -3.00
CA ALA A 227 4.38 11.89 -3.12
C ALA A 227 5.61 12.83 -3.04
N ALA A 228 6.47 12.61 -2.05
CA ALA A 228 7.64 13.44 -1.79
C ALA A 228 8.65 13.44 -2.95
N VAL A 229 8.97 12.28 -3.54
CA VAL A 229 9.90 12.19 -4.68
C VAL A 229 9.37 12.89 -5.93
N ASN A 230 8.05 13.00 -6.06
CA ASN A 230 7.38 13.70 -7.15
C ASN A 230 7.06 15.17 -6.81
N GLY A 231 7.36 15.62 -5.59
CA GLY A 231 7.08 16.98 -5.14
C GLY A 231 5.59 17.33 -5.03
N VAL A 232 4.71 16.33 -4.91
CA VAL A 232 3.25 16.51 -4.77
C VAL A 232 2.84 16.45 -3.30
N PHE A 233 1.60 16.82 -2.98
CA PHE A 233 1.12 16.75 -1.60
C PHE A 233 0.76 15.31 -1.19
N TYR A 234 0.82 15.05 0.11
CA TYR A 234 0.41 13.79 0.72
C TYR A 234 -0.54 14.04 1.89
N TYR A 235 -1.67 13.33 1.91
CA TYR A 235 -2.62 13.28 3.01
C TYR A 235 -2.70 11.85 3.58
N PRO A 236 -2.42 11.66 4.88
CA PRO A 236 -2.43 10.34 5.48
C PRO A 236 -3.84 9.88 5.89
N ILE A 237 -4.16 8.62 5.60
CA ILE A 237 -5.22 7.86 6.27
C ILE A 237 -4.59 7.18 7.48
N LEU A 238 -5.06 7.54 8.68
CA LEU A 238 -4.48 7.05 9.93
C LEU A 238 -5.08 5.68 10.28
N PHE A 239 -4.23 4.66 10.47
CA PHE A 239 -4.69 3.34 10.88
C PHE A 239 -5.41 3.37 12.23
N GLY A 240 -6.52 2.65 12.34
CA GLY A 240 -7.44 2.68 13.47
C GLY A 240 -8.27 3.98 13.59
N LYS A 241 -8.15 4.91 12.63
CA LYS A 241 -8.89 6.17 12.53
C LYS A 241 -9.28 6.47 11.07
N GLU A 242 -9.57 5.43 10.30
CA GLU A 242 -9.80 5.53 8.85
C GLU A 242 -11.05 6.35 8.53
N GLU A 243 -12.17 6.08 9.22
CA GLU A 243 -13.42 6.85 9.10
C GLU A 243 -13.20 8.34 9.38
N PHE A 244 -12.52 8.64 10.50
CA PHE A 244 -12.14 10.02 10.85
C PHE A 244 -11.27 10.68 9.78
N SER A 245 -10.32 9.93 9.22
CA SER A 245 -9.40 10.43 8.20
C SER A 245 -10.13 10.78 6.90
N TRP A 246 -11.10 9.95 6.48
CA TRP A 246 -11.95 10.19 5.31
C TRP A 246 -12.96 11.33 5.53
N GLU A 247 -13.55 11.44 6.72
CA GLU A 247 -14.43 12.55 7.07
C GLU A 247 -13.66 13.88 7.00
N ARG A 248 -12.48 13.93 7.63
CA ARG A 248 -11.61 15.12 7.60
C ARG A 248 -11.10 15.43 6.19
N LEU A 249 -10.74 14.41 5.40
CA LEU A 249 -10.30 14.60 4.02
C LEU A 249 -11.38 15.33 3.21
N SER A 250 -12.59 14.79 3.25
CA SER A 250 -13.72 15.26 2.43
C SER A 250 -14.32 16.57 2.93
N ASN A 251 -14.30 16.84 4.25
CA ASN A 251 -14.93 18.03 4.82
C ASN A 251 -13.97 19.20 5.10
N GLU A 252 -12.67 18.95 5.20
CA GLU A 252 -11.67 19.96 5.55
C GLU A 252 -10.51 20.00 4.55
N ALA A 253 -9.80 18.88 4.38
CA ALA A 253 -8.52 18.87 3.66
C ALA A 253 -8.69 19.20 2.18
N ILE A 254 -9.74 18.67 1.53
CA ILE A 254 -10.00 18.90 0.11
C ILE A 254 -10.25 20.38 -0.18
N GLY A 255 -10.95 21.10 0.71
CA GLY A 255 -11.17 22.53 0.55
C GLY A 255 -9.86 23.32 0.61
N LYS A 256 -8.97 22.97 1.54
CA LYS A 256 -7.64 23.58 1.66
C LYS A 256 -6.78 23.29 0.43
N PHE A 257 -6.82 22.07 -0.08
CA PHE A 257 -6.11 21.68 -1.30
C PHE A 257 -6.55 22.49 -2.51
N LEU A 258 -7.85 22.58 -2.76
CA LEU A 258 -8.42 23.33 -3.88
C LEU A 258 -8.15 24.85 -3.79
N ASN A 259 -8.08 25.38 -2.57
CA ASN A 259 -7.78 26.80 -2.32
C ASN A 259 -6.27 27.11 -2.28
N LYS A 260 -5.39 26.12 -2.50
CA LYS A 260 -3.92 26.24 -2.37
C LYS A 260 -3.46 26.65 -0.95
N GLU A 261 -4.21 26.24 0.06
CA GLU A 261 -3.95 26.45 1.49
C GLU A 261 -3.50 25.16 2.20
N TYR A 262 -3.25 24.09 1.44
CA TYR A 262 -2.84 22.79 2.00
C TYR A 262 -1.39 22.79 2.49
N ALA A 263 -0.49 23.41 1.70
CA ALA A 263 0.92 23.52 2.05
C ALA A 263 1.14 24.34 3.33
N GLY A 264 2.28 24.11 3.99
CA GLY A 264 2.65 24.83 5.20
C GLY A 264 2.09 24.18 6.47
N GLU A 265 1.43 24.97 7.33
CA GLU A 265 1.01 24.52 8.67
C GLU A 265 0.04 23.33 8.61
N TYR A 266 -0.84 23.29 7.60
CA TYR A 266 -1.84 22.24 7.51
C TYR A 266 -1.22 20.88 7.16
N GLN A 267 -0.41 20.83 6.10
CA GLN A 267 0.34 19.64 5.72
C GLN A 267 1.25 19.18 6.87
N ALA A 268 2.00 20.09 7.49
CA ALA A 268 2.88 19.75 8.62
C ALA A 268 2.12 19.12 9.79
N LYS A 269 0.89 19.61 10.08
CA LYS A 269 0.03 19.03 11.12
C LYS A 269 -0.36 17.59 10.79
N VAL A 270 -0.89 17.31 9.61
CA VAL A 270 -1.37 15.95 9.26
C VAL A 270 -0.21 14.95 9.17
N LEU A 271 0.93 15.36 8.63
CA LEU A 271 2.14 14.52 8.59
C LEU A 271 2.66 14.25 10.01
N GLY A 272 2.68 15.27 10.88
CA GLY A 272 3.09 15.09 12.27
C GLY A 272 2.20 14.11 13.04
N GLU A 273 0.88 14.15 12.82
CA GLU A 273 -0.07 13.17 13.39
C GLU A 273 0.21 11.74 12.89
N PHE A 274 0.54 11.60 11.60
CA PHE A 274 0.87 10.31 10.99
C PHE A 274 2.18 9.73 11.52
N HIS A 275 3.26 10.51 11.53
CA HIS A 275 4.56 10.06 12.03
C HIS A 275 4.52 9.75 13.52
N ALA A 276 3.80 10.56 14.31
CA ALA A 276 3.61 10.29 15.74
C ALA A 276 2.77 9.03 16.00
N LEU A 277 1.90 8.63 15.07
CA LEU A 277 1.16 7.38 15.16
C LEU A 277 2.07 6.18 14.90
N LEU A 278 2.88 6.22 13.83
CA LEU A 278 3.82 5.15 13.47
C LEU A 278 4.90 4.94 14.54
N ALA A 279 5.47 6.04 15.06
CA ALA A 279 6.56 6.01 16.04
C ALA A 279 6.17 5.37 17.39
N GLN A 280 4.89 5.11 17.64
CA GLN A 280 4.45 4.34 18.82
C GLN A 280 4.79 2.85 18.72
N PHE A 281 5.15 2.36 17.53
CA PHE A 281 5.35 0.95 17.22
C PHE A 281 6.74 0.62 16.65
N ASP A 282 7.62 1.63 16.54
CA ASP A 282 9.01 1.49 16.13
C ASP A 282 9.91 0.93 17.25
#